data_AF-A0A3C0HQN8-F1
#
_entry.id   AF-A0A3C0HQN8-F1
#
_cell.length_a   1.000
_cell.length_b   1.000
_cell.length_c   1.000
_cell.angle_alpha   90.00
_cell.angle_beta   90.00
_cell.angle_gamma   90.00
#
_symmetry.space_group_name_H-M   'P 1'
#
loop_
_entity.id
_entity.type
_entity.pdbx_description
1 polymer ?
#
loop_
_entity_poly.entity_id
_entity_poly.type
_entity_poly.pdbx_seq_one_letter_code
_entity_poly.pdbx_strand_id
1 'polypeptide(L)'
;MSDLLHLPANTTPDAICDAIAEHGGVIIDDLLDIETLTTLEEELRPYLEACASGTNAFAGFRTKRIGALIARSPTSRRLATHPLVASASSQYLAPYCDHHQLHFSQAVAIGKGEGAQMLHRDRGVWGSTLTRAVETQFSTIWALTDFTHENGATRIVPGSHRWEKDRQPTDDEIASAEMRAGSVLLYNGTVLHGGGENTTIHERVGVLLHYTLNWLRQEENQYLSCPPEIAKGLDPELRALMGYTLGGPVLGFYSTPGAPGEGVELAPPEQLFENATPDATEPDAV
;
A
#
# COMPACT_ATOMS: atom_id res chain seq x y z
N MET A 1 8.66 13.42 -22.71
CA MET A 1 8.39 12.79 -21.41
C MET A 1 7.19 13.50 -20.85
N SER A 2 6.17 12.75 -20.48
CA SER A 2 5.03 13.29 -19.73
C SER A 2 5.51 13.63 -18.32
N ASP A 3 4.99 14.69 -17.74
CA ASP A 3 5.23 15.02 -16.33
C ASP A 3 4.06 14.54 -15.47
N LEU A 4 4.32 14.28 -14.19
CA LEU A 4 3.30 13.98 -13.19
C LEU A 4 3.03 15.23 -12.35
N LEU A 5 1.80 15.40 -11.88
CA LEU A 5 1.46 16.52 -11.01
C LEU A 5 2.08 16.34 -9.62
N HIS A 6 2.67 17.43 -9.09
CA HIS A 6 3.14 17.53 -7.71
C HIS A 6 2.23 18.48 -6.92
N LEU A 7 1.92 18.13 -5.68
CA LEU A 7 1.19 18.95 -4.73
C LEU A 7 2.02 19.11 -3.43
N PRO A 8 1.89 20.24 -2.73
CA PRO A 8 2.59 20.45 -1.47
C PRO A 8 1.99 19.62 -0.33
N ALA A 9 2.77 19.37 0.72
CA ALA A 9 2.34 18.63 1.92
C ALA A 9 1.10 19.21 2.63
N ASN A 10 0.79 20.49 2.45
CA ASN A 10 -0.40 21.15 3.00
C ASN A 10 -1.63 21.10 2.07
N THR A 11 -1.62 20.22 1.06
CA THR A 11 -2.77 20.01 0.16
C THR A 11 -3.98 19.41 0.87
N THR A 12 -5.08 19.22 0.14
CA THR A 12 -6.34 18.69 0.65
C THR A 12 -6.68 17.32 0.04
N PRO A 13 -7.49 16.49 0.70
CA PRO A 13 -8.02 15.25 0.11
C PRO A 13 -8.72 15.48 -1.23
N ASP A 14 -9.52 16.56 -1.36
CA ASP A 14 -10.20 16.92 -2.61
C ASP A 14 -9.21 17.11 -3.77
N ALA A 15 -8.14 17.89 -3.55
CA ALA A 15 -7.12 18.12 -4.57
C ALA A 15 -6.40 16.83 -4.99
N ILE A 16 -6.20 15.89 -4.06
CA ILE A 16 -5.63 14.57 -4.35
C ILE A 16 -6.60 13.75 -5.21
N CYS A 17 -7.87 13.69 -4.81
CA CYS A 17 -8.90 12.96 -5.53
C CYS A 17 -9.09 13.51 -6.95
N ASP A 18 -9.12 14.83 -7.11
CA ASP A 18 -9.23 15.51 -8.41
C ASP A 18 -8.03 15.17 -9.31
N ALA A 19 -6.81 15.26 -8.76
CA ALA A 19 -5.59 14.92 -9.49
C ALA A 19 -5.55 13.46 -9.95
N ILE A 20 -5.93 12.51 -9.08
CA ILE A 20 -6.00 11.09 -9.43
C ILE A 20 -7.12 10.83 -10.43
N ALA A 21 -8.27 11.49 -10.29
CA ALA A 21 -9.36 11.37 -11.26
C ALA A 21 -8.92 11.87 -12.65
N GLU A 22 -8.21 12.99 -12.72
CA GLU A 22 -7.74 13.59 -13.97
C GLU A 22 -6.57 12.81 -14.59
N HIS A 23 -5.50 12.58 -13.82
CA HIS A 23 -4.21 12.10 -14.30
C HIS A 23 -3.92 10.63 -13.95
N GLY A 24 -4.69 10.01 -13.06
CA GLY A 24 -4.47 8.63 -12.61
C GLY A 24 -3.43 8.49 -11.50
N GLY A 25 -2.67 9.55 -11.19
CA GLY A 25 -1.74 9.62 -10.09
C GLY A 25 -1.23 11.04 -9.82
N VAL A 26 -0.63 11.25 -8.65
CA VAL A 26 -0.12 12.53 -8.13
C VAL A 26 0.98 12.29 -7.11
N ILE A 27 1.98 13.17 -7.03
CA ILE A 27 3.00 13.17 -5.98
C ILE A 27 2.69 14.24 -4.94
N ILE A 28 2.84 13.89 -3.66
CA ILE A 28 2.89 14.86 -2.57
C ILE A 28 4.32 14.97 -2.09
N ASP A 29 4.88 16.18 -2.20
CA ASP A 29 6.27 16.45 -1.86
C ASP A 29 6.48 16.57 -0.35
N ASP A 30 7.57 15.98 0.14
CA ASP A 30 8.12 16.15 1.49
C ASP A 30 7.06 15.98 2.62
N LEU A 31 6.21 14.95 2.50
CA LEU A 31 5.13 14.69 3.46
C LEU A 31 5.62 14.09 4.78
N LEU A 32 6.72 13.33 4.75
CA LEU A 32 7.37 12.78 5.94
C LEU A 32 8.59 13.61 6.34
N ASP A 33 8.77 13.81 7.63
CA ASP A 33 9.98 14.42 8.18
C ASP A 33 11.15 13.42 8.27
N ILE A 34 12.34 13.97 8.53
CA ILE A 34 13.59 13.19 8.58
C ILE A 34 13.61 12.18 9.73
N GLU A 35 12.93 12.49 10.84
CA GLU A 35 12.81 11.60 12.00
C GLU A 35 11.99 10.36 11.63
N THR A 36 10.82 10.57 11.02
CA THR A 36 9.96 9.48 10.53
C THR A 36 10.68 8.61 9.51
N LEU A 37 11.41 9.21 8.57
CA LEU A 37 12.21 8.48 7.58
C LEU A 37 13.30 7.62 8.23
N THR A 38 14.01 8.19 9.20
CA THR A 38 15.11 7.48 9.90
C THR A 38 14.57 6.31 10.70
N THR A 39 13.49 6.51 11.47
CA THR A 39 12.85 5.42 12.22
C THR A 39 12.31 4.33 11.28
N LEU A 40 11.67 4.70 10.18
CA LEU A 40 11.14 3.74 9.22
C LEU A 40 12.26 2.91 8.57
N GLU A 41 13.38 3.54 8.23
CA GLU A 41 14.57 2.87 7.71
C GLU A 41 15.16 1.89 8.74
N GLU A 42 15.32 2.29 10.00
CA GLU A 42 15.82 1.43 11.08
C GLU A 42 14.90 0.21 11.33
N GLU A 43 13.59 0.40 11.30
CA GLU A 43 12.61 -0.67 11.48
C GLU A 43 12.65 -1.70 10.34
N LEU A 44 12.90 -1.27 9.10
CA LEU A 44 12.77 -2.10 7.90
C LEU A 44 14.08 -2.68 7.39
N ARG A 45 15.22 -2.01 7.62
CA ARG A 45 16.54 -2.42 7.11
C ARG A 45 16.94 -3.85 7.48
N PRO A 46 16.77 -4.33 8.73
CA PRO A 46 17.16 -5.70 9.09
C PRO A 46 16.39 -6.76 8.28
N TYR A 47 15.12 -6.50 7.98
CA TYR A 47 14.30 -7.41 7.17
C TYR A 47 14.71 -7.37 5.70
N LEU A 48 15.03 -6.20 5.14
CA LEU A 48 15.51 -6.05 3.76
C LEU A 48 16.90 -6.68 3.57
N GLU A 49 17.79 -6.58 4.55
CA GLU A 49 19.12 -7.22 4.46
C GLU A 49 19.03 -8.74 4.47
N ALA A 50 18.14 -9.30 5.30
CA ALA A 50 17.91 -10.74 5.38
C ALA A 50 17.06 -11.31 4.22
N CYS A 51 16.40 -10.47 3.45
CA CYS A 51 15.51 -10.89 2.36
C CYS A 51 16.30 -11.32 1.12
N ALA A 52 15.94 -12.48 0.56
CA ALA A 52 16.43 -12.90 -0.76
C ALA A 52 15.75 -12.10 -1.87
N SER A 53 16.47 -11.89 -2.98
CA SER A 53 15.90 -11.25 -4.16
C SER A 53 14.80 -12.11 -4.80
N GLY A 54 13.93 -11.46 -5.59
CA GLY A 54 12.92 -12.13 -6.39
C GLY A 54 13.52 -13.13 -7.39
N THR A 55 12.68 -14.07 -7.83
CA THR A 55 13.10 -15.23 -8.64
C THR A 55 12.57 -15.20 -10.07
N ASN A 56 11.90 -14.10 -10.47
CA ASN A 56 11.32 -13.94 -11.79
C ASN A 56 11.30 -12.45 -12.22
N ALA A 57 10.98 -12.19 -13.48
CA ALA A 57 11.02 -10.85 -14.06
C ALA A 57 10.02 -9.85 -13.45
N PHE A 58 8.89 -10.32 -12.89
CA PHE A 58 7.93 -9.44 -12.23
C PHE A 58 8.40 -9.08 -10.81
N ALA A 59 8.88 -10.07 -10.06
CA ALA A 59 9.41 -9.89 -8.72
C ALA A 59 10.73 -9.08 -8.71
N GLY A 60 11.53 -9.22 -9.78
CA GLY A 60 12.86 -8.62 -9.96
C GLY A 60 13.97 -9.52 -9.44
N PHE A 61 14.98 -9.81 -10.25
CA PHE A 61 16.09 -10.72 -9.87
C PHE A 61 17.08 -10.10 -8.89
N ARG A 62 17.03 -8.79 -8.73
CA ARG A 62 17.83 -7.95 -7.83
C ARG A 62 16.94 -7.06 -6.96
N THR A 63 15.66 -7.36 -6.88
CA THR A 63 14.68 -6.63 -6.08
C THR A 63 14.34 -7.45 -4.86
N LYS A 64 14.35 -6.81 -3.70
CA LYS A 64 13.93 -7.42 -2.44
C LYS A 64 12.57 -6.87 -2.05
N ARG A 65 11.70 -7.75 -1.55
CA ARG A 65 10.34 -7.41 -1.15
C ARG A 65 10.03 -8.07 0.18
N ILE A 66 9.70 -7.27 1.17
CA ILE A 66 9.24 -7.75 2.47
C ILE A 66 7.80 -7.30 2.68
N GLY A 67 6.94 -8.19 3.21
CA GLY A 67 5.58 -7.88 3.61
C GLY A 67 5.42 -7.81 5.13
N ALA A 68 4.18 -7.93 5.60
CA ALA A 68 3.79 -7.90 7.01
C ALA A 68 4.26 -6.63 7.74
N LEU A 69 4.27 -5.48 7.04
CA LEU A 69 4.80 -4.26 7.64
C LEU A 69 3.96 -3.81 8.84
N ILE A 70 2.64 -4.04 8.80
CA ILE A 70 1.76 -3.72 9.93
C ILE A 70 2.18 -4.47 11.21
N ALA A 71 2.61 -5.73 11.09
CA ALA A 71 3.13 -6.48 12.24
C ALA A 71 4.53 -6.00 12.68
N ARG A 72 5.36 -5.56 11.73
CA ARG A 72 6.81 -5.33 11.94
C ARG A 72 7.19 -3.91 12.30
N SER A 73 6.43 -2.92 11.87
CA SER A 73 6.86 -1.52 11.83
C SER A 73 5.75 -0.60 12.36
N PRO A 74 5.86 -0.09 13.60
CA PRO A 74 4.97 0.95 14.12
C PRO A 74 4.90 2.18 13.21
N THR A 75 6.00 2.54 12.56
CA THR A 75 6.01 3.67 11.64
C THR A 75 5.19 3.40 10.38
N SER A 76 5.25 2.18 9.81
CA SER A 76 4.39 1.78 8.69
C SER A 76 2.90 1.83 9.04
N ARG A 77 2.52 1.58 10.30
CA ARG A 77 1.13 1.73 10.77
C ARG A 77 0.66 3.18 10.66
N ARG A 78 1.50 4.13 11.10
CA ARG A 78 1.21 5.57 10.99
C ARG A 78 1.08 6.04 9.54
N LEU A 79 1.90 5.48 8.64
CA LEU A 79 1.76 5.76 7.20
C LEU A 79 0.45 5.18 6.63
N ALA A 80 0.05 3.97 7.05
CA ALA A 80 -1.19 3.33 6.63
C ALA A 80 -2.45 4.07 7.10
N THR A 81 -2.35 4.84 8.18
CA THR A 81 -3.44 5.67 8.72
C THR A 81 -3.12 7.17 8.63
N HIS A 82 -2.19 7.58 7.76
CA HIS A 82 -1.79 8.99 7.66
C HIS A 82 -3.02 9.85 7.32
N PRO A 83 -3.39 10.88 8.12
CA PRO A 83 -4.71 11.51 8.04
C PRO A 83 -5.11 12.02 6.65
N LEU A 84 -4.16 12.66 5.94
CA LEU A 84 -4.38 13.16 4.57
C LEU A 84 -4.65 12.01 3.58
N VAL A 85 -3.88 10.92 3.69
CA VAL A 85 -3.94 9.78 2.77
C VAL A 85 -5.18 8.92 3.05
N ALA A 86 -5.47 8.65 4.33
CA ALA A 86 -6.65 7.92 4.74
C ALA A 86 -7.95 8.64 4.35
N SER A 87 -7.97 9.97 4.47
CA SER A 87 -9.11 10.79 4.00
C SER A 87 -9.27 10.70 2.48
N ALA A 88 -8.18 10.85 1.73
CA ALA A 88 -8.21 10.76 0.27
C ALA A 88 -8.58 9.36 -0.24
N SER A 89 -8.06 8.29 0.37
CA SER A 89 -8.39 6.91 0.01
C SER A 89 -9.85 6.59 0.27
N SER A 90 -10.36 7.00 1.44
CA SER A 90 -11.78 6.84 1.80
C SER A 90 -12.68 7.56 0.81
N GLN A 91 -12.40 8.84 0.55
CA GLN A 91 -13.18 9.67 -0.36
C GLN A 91 -13.16 9.14 -1.80
N TYR A 92 -11.99 8.76 -2.31
CA TYR A 92 -11.84 8.30 -3.69
C TYR A 92 -12.51 6.94 -3.94
N LEU A 93 -12.47 6.04 -2.95
CA LEU A 93 -13.05 4.69 -3.08
C LEU A 93 -14.52 4.60 -2.64
N ALA A 94 -15.04 5.58 -1.89
CA ALA A 94 -16.42 5.60 -1.40
C ALA A 94 -17.50 5.29 -2.46
N PRO A 95 -17.38 5.70 -3.74
CA PRO A 95 -18.38 5.36 -4.76
C PRO A 95 -18.50 3.85 -5.06
N TYR A 96 -17.53 3.03 -4.63
CA TYR A 96 -17.40 1.62 -5.03
C TYR A 96 -17.53 0.62 -3.87
N CYS A 97 -17.66 1.10 -2.63
CA CYS A 97 -17.74 0.24 -1.45
C CYS A 97 -18.35 0.97 -0.25
N ASP A 98 -18.91 0.20 0.70
CA ASP A 98 -19.31 0.73 2.01
C ASP A 98 -18.07 1.10 2.84
N HIS A 99 -17.01 0.28 2.75
CA HIS A 99 -15.73 0.50 3.40
C HIS A 99 -14.58 0.06 2.49
N HIS A 100 -13.42 0.70 2.68
CA HIS A 100 -12.16 0.26 2.08
C HIS A 100 -11.30 -0.42 3.14
N GLN A 101 -10.30 -1.19 2.69
CA GLN A 101 -9.37 -1.92 3.53
C GLN A 101 -7.96 -1.85 2.94
N LEU A 102 -6.94 -2.10 3.76
CA LEU A 102 -5.56 -2.27 3.32
C LEU A 102 -5.46 -3.51 2.45
N HIS A 103 -5.03 -3.37 1.22
CA HIS A 103 -4.82 -4.46 0.27
C HIS A 103 -3.52 -5.23 0.56
N PHE A 104 -2.43 -4.49 0.76
CA PHE A 104 -1.16 -5.04 1.26
C PHE A 104 -0.26 -3.94 1.81
N SER A 105 0.74 -4.38 2.57
CA SER A 105 1.85 -3.57 3.05
C SER A 105 3.19 -4.21 2.67
N GLN A 106 4.02 -3.50 1.90
CA GLN A 106 5.33 -4.01 1.48
C GLN A 106 6.41 -2.93 1.50
N ALA A 107 7.65 -3.32 1.80
CA ALA A 107 8.82 -2.51 1.48
C ALA A 107 9.57 -3.17 0.33
N VAL A 108 9.93 -2.36 -0.66
CA VAL A 108 10.55 -2.81 -1.91
C VAL A 108 11.86 -2.06 -2.11
N ALA A 109 12.96 -2.82 -2.13
CA ALA A 109 14.29 -2.32 -2.46
C ALA A 109 14.69 -2.79 -3.87
N ILE A 110 14.71 -1.87 -4.82
CA ILE A 110 15.16 -2.13 -6.20
C ILE A 110 16.69 -2.03 -6.20
N GLY A 111 17.37 -3.15 -6.35
CA GLY A 111 18.83 -3.23 -6.28
C GLY A 111 19.55 -2.75 -7.53
N LYS A 112 20.87 -2.60 -7.39
CA LYS A 112 21.79 -2.21 -8.46
C LYS A 112 21.61 -3.08 -9.71
N GLY A 113 21.39 -2.44 -10.86
CA GLY A 113 21.27 -3.10 -12.16
C GLY A 113 20.00 -3.93 -12.31
N GLU A 114 18.97 -3.69 -11.50
CA GLU A 114 17.64 -4.27 -11.75
C GLU A 114 17.02 -3.65 -13.01
N GLY A 115 16.43 -4.49 -13.86
CA GLY A 115 15.74 -4.05 -15.07
C GLY A 115 14.37 -3.44 -14.77
N ALA A 116 13.84 -2.66 -15.72
CA ALA A 116 12.53 -2.07 -15.55
C ALA A 116 11.41 -3.14 -15.57
N GLN A 117 10.43 -3.01 -14.67
CA GLN A 117 9.29 -3.92 -14.59
C GLN A 117 8.30 -3.65 -15.73
N MET A 118 7.70 -4.67 -16.33
CA MET A 118 6.66 -4.47 -17.36
C MET A 118 5.56 -3.51 -16.86
N LEU A 119 5.12 -2.59 -17.72
CA LEU A 119 3.99 -1.72 -17.38
C LEU A 119 2.73 -2.56 -17.21
N HIS A 120 2.05 -2.35 -16.09
CA HIS A 120 0.87 -3.11 -15.69
C HIS A 120 -0.14 -2.20 -14.99
N ARG A 121 -1.32 -2.76 -14.71
CA ARG A 121 -2.37 -2.12 -13.93
C ARG A 121 -2.62 -3.02 -12.72
N ASP A 122 -2.54 -2.47 -11.52
CA ASP A 122 -2.66 -3.25 -10.28
C ASP A 122 -4.00 -3.97 -10.17
N ARG A 123 -5.07 -3.39 -10.74
CA ARG A 123 -6.39 -4.02 -10.78
C ARG A 123 -6.40 -5.41 -11.43
N GLY A 124 -5.36 -5.76 -12.19
CA GLY A 124 -5.21 -7.05 -12.84
C GLY A 124 -5.15 -8.23 -11.88
N VAL A 125 -4.85 -8.01 -10.59
CA VAL A 125 -4.80 -9.07 -9.56
C VAL A 125 -6.16 -9.77 -9.35
N TRP A 126 -7.28 -9.10 -9.65
CA TRP A 126 -8.63 -9.70 -9.61
C TRP A 126 -9.09 -10.23 -10.98
N GLY A 127 -8.17 -10.39 -11.93
CA GLY A 127 -8.46 -10.91 -13.26
C GLY A 127 -9.05 -9.85 -14.20
N SER A 128 -9.70 -10.33 -15.27
CA SER A 128 -10.11 -9.50 -16.41
C SER A 128 -11.62 -9.24 -16.52
N THR A 129 -12.43 -9.88 -15.66
CA THR A 129 -13.89 -9.84 -15.72
C THR A 129 -14.49 -8.71 -14.91
N LEU A 130 -13.75 -8.15 -13.95
CA LEU A 130 -14.22 -7.03 -13.16
C LEU A 130 -14.33 -5.77 -14.03
N THR A 131 -15.54 -5.19 -14.05
CA THR A 131 -15.84 -4.03 -14.89
C THR A 131 -14.91 -2.84 -14.60
N ARG A 132 -14.49 -2.16 -15.67
CA ARG A 132 -13.70 -0.92 -15.56
C ARG A 132 -14.46 0.24 -14.95
N ALA A 133 -15.79 0.14 -14.85
CA ALA A 133 -16.62 1.11 -14.13
C ALA A 133 -16.38 1.09 -12.60
N VAL A 134 -15.75 0.05 -12.07
CA VAL A 134 -15.31 -0.03 -10.68
C VAL A 134 -13.82 0.26 -10.63
N GLU A 135 -13.44 1.29 -9.88
CA GLU A 135 -12.06 1.52 -9.47
C GLU A 135 -11.80 0.70 -8.20
N THR A 136 -10.76 -0.12 -8.23
CA THR A 136 -10.55 -1.18 -7.25
C THR A 136 -9.56 -0.80 -6.17
N GLN A 137 -8.68 0.16 -6.48
CA GLN A 137 -7.55 0.48 -5.64
C GLN A 137 -7.27 1.96 -5.59
N PHE A 138 -6.74 2.35 -4.44
CA PHE A 138 -6.01 3.58 -4.22
C PHE A 138 -4.67 3.14 -3.62
N SER A 139 -3.57 3.51 -4.25
CA SER A 139 -2.24 2.96 -3.96
C SER A 139 -1.28 4.06 -3.57
N THR A 140 -0.36 3.76 -2.66
CA THR A 140 0.71 4.68 -2.27
C THR A 140 2.08 4.04 -2.42
N ILE A 141 3.07 4.83 -2.84
CA ILE A 141 4.50 4.50 -2.78
C ILE A 141 5.21 5.63 -2.04
N TRP A 142 5.56 5.39 -0.78
CA TRP A 142 6.32 6.31 0.05
C TRP A 142 7.80 6.15 -0.25
N ALA A 143 8.49 7.26 -0.56
CA ALA A 143 9.90 7.29 -0.87
C ALA A 143 10.75 7.24 0.42
N LEU A 144 11.49 6.15 0.65
CA LEU A 144 12.47 6.07 1.76
C LEU A 144 13.85 6.59 1.30
N THR A 145 14.13 6.45 0.02
CA THR A 145 15.26 7.10 -0.67
C THR A 145 14.73 8.06 -1.73
N ASP A 146 15.56 8.97 -2.21
CA ASP A 146 15.21 9.74 -3.41
C ASP A 146 14.88 8.80 -4.56
N PHE A 147 13.85 9.13 -5.32
CA PHE A 147 13.48 8.47 -6.57
C PHE A 147 13.91 9.38 -7.70
N THR A 148 14.79 8.87 -8.56
CA THR A 148 15.24 9.53 -9.78
C THR A 148 15.02 8.59 -10.96
N HIS A 149 14.97 9.14 -12.17
CA HIS A 149 14.87 8.32 -13.37
C HIS A 149 15.99 7.26 -13.41
N GLU A 150 17.22 7.63 -13.03
CA GLU A 150 18.40 6.77 -13.07
C GLU A 150 18.38 5.61 -12.07
N ASN A 151 17.78 5.81 -10.88
CA ASN A 151 17.72 4.81 -9.82
C ASN A 151 16.44 3.97 -9.80
N GLY A 152 15.62 4.10 -10.84
CA GLY A 152 14.42 3.30 -11.02
C GLY A 152 13.18 3.89 -10.33
N ALA A 153 13.03 5.22 -10.34
CA ALA A 153 11.76 5.86 -10.05
C ALA A 153 10.59 5.17 -10.79
N THR A 154 9.44 5.11 -10.15
CA THR A 154 8.26 4.45 -10.71
C THR A 154 7.91 5.10 -12.05
N ARG A 155 7.77 4.28 -13.08
CA ARG A 155 7.26 4.72 -14.38
C ARG A 155 5.75 4.70 -14.33
N ILE A 156 5.11 5.77 -14.77
CA ILE A 156 3.65 5.91 -14.77
C ILE A 156 3.22 6.57 -16.07
N VAL A 157 2.03 6.25 -16.55
CA VAL A 157 1.49 6.82 -17.78
C VAL A 157 0.24 7.64 -17.44
N PRO A 158 0.39 8.95 -17.20
CA PRO A 158 -0.74 9.80 -16.81
C PRO A 158 -1.90 9.73 -17.82
N GLY A 159 -3.13 9.66 -17.32
CA GLY A 159 -4.34 9.56 -18.14
C GLY A 159 -4.66 8.16 -18.67
N SER A 160 -3.72 7.20 -18.58
CA SER A 160 -3.90 5.86 -19.13
C SER A 160 -4.99 5.03 -18.44
N HIS A 161 -5.45 5.42 -17.25
CA HIS A 161 -6.59 4.83 -16.57
C HIS A 161 -7.89 4.94 -17.39
N ARG A 162 -7.98 5.93 -18.27
CA ARG A 162 -9.12 6.18 -19.17
C ARG A 162 -9.01 5.48 -20.52
N TRP A 163 -7.89 4.83 -20.82
CA TRP A 163 -7.69 4.15 -22.10
C TRP A 163 -8.44 2.83 -22.18
N GLU A 164 -8.71 2.42 -23.41
CA GLU A 164 -9.05 1.04 -23.72
C GLU A 164 -7.97 0.09 -23.20
N LYS A 165 -8.41 -1.09 -22.75
CA LYS A 165 -7.59 -2.01 -21.96
C LYS A 165 -6.24 -2.34 -22.59
N ASP A 166 -6.24 -2.57 -23.90
CA ASP A 166 -5.09 -3.13 -24.62
C ASP A 166 -4.21 -2.05 -25.27
N ARG A 167 -4.54 -0.75 -25.14
CA ARG A 167 -3.70 0.34 -25.64
C ARG A 167 -2.35 0.33 -24.93
N GLN A 168 -1.27 0.33 -25.71
CA GLN A 168 0.10 0.45 -25.22
C GLN A 168 0.55 1.92 -25.28
N PRO A 169 1.36 2.37 -24.31
CA PRO A 169 1.92 3.72 -24.33
C PRO A 169 3.06 3.83 -25.34
N THR A 170 3.33 5.05 -25.80
CA THR A 170 4.61 5.42 -26.42
C THR A 170 5.59 5.92 -25.35
N ASP A 171 6.89 5.93 -25.65
CA ASP A 171 7.92 6.31 -24.68
C ASP A 171 7.75 7.75 -24.15
N ASP A 172 7.23 8.66 -24.96
CA ASP A 172 6.99 10.05 -24.59
C ASP A 172 5.78 10.24 -23.65
N GLU A 173 4.86 9.25 -23.59
CA GLU A 173 3.71 9.22 -22.67
C GLU A 173 4.09 8.69 -21.28
N ILE A 174 5.27 8.07 -21.13
CA ILE A 174 5.74 7.52 -19.86
C ILE A 174 6.43 8.63 -19.06
N ALA A 175 5.88 8.92 -17.89
CA ALA A 175 6.46 9.79 -16.88
C ALA A 175 7.32 8.99 -15.89
N SER A 176 8.37 9.62 -15.37
CA SER A 176 9.12 9.12 -14.22
C SER A 176 8.63 9.85 -12.97
N ALA A 177 8.20 9.11 -11.95
CA ALA A 177 7.76 9.66 -10.67
C ALA A 177 8.97 10.01 -9.78
N GLU A 178 9.74 11.00 -10.22
CA GLU A 178 10.92 11.50 -9.51
C GLU A 178 10.49 12.35 -8.31
N MET A 179 11.01 12.02 -7.12
CA MET A 179 10.63 12.68 -5.88
C MET A 179 11.68 12.46 -4.80
N ARG A 180 11.78 13.39 -3.85
CA ARG A 180 12.70 13.28 -2.71
C ARG A 180 12.23 12.24 -1.70
N ALA A 181 13.14 11.66 -0.94
CA ALA A 181 12.81 10.87 0.25
C ALA A 181 11.85 11.67 1.15
N GLY A 182 10.80 11.00 1.64
CA GLY A 182 9.71 11.60 2.42
C GLY A 182 8.50 12.01 1.58
N SER A 183 8.61 12.02 0.26
CA SER A 183 7.48 12.23 -0.65
C SER A 183 6.68 10.94 -0.85
N VAL A 184 5.46 11.06 -1.38
CA VAL A 184 4.60 9.92 -1.69
C VAL A 184 3.93 10.06 -3.05
N LEU A 185 4.02 9.01 -3.86
CA LEU A 185 3.21 8.84 -5.06
C LEU A 185 1.88 8.20 -4.68
N LEU A 186 0.76 8.82 -5.03
CA LEU A 186 -0.58 8.25 -4.92
C LEU A 186 -1.16 8.02 -6.31
N TYR A 187 -1.80 6.87 -6.53
CA TYR A 187 -2.35 6.51 -7.84
C TYR A 187 -3.50 5.51 -7.73
N ASN A 188 -4.31 5.40 -8.79
CA ASN A 188 -5.41 4.43 -8.83
C ASN A 188 -4.98 3.06 -9.39
N GLY A 189 -5.78 2.01 -9.17
CA GLY A 189 -5.47 0.66 -9.64
C GLY A 189 -5.49 0.47 -11.15
N THR A 190 -6.05 1.44 -11.88
CA THR A 190 -6.26 1.35 -13.32
C THR A 190 -5.12 2.00 -14.11
N VAL A 191 -4.37 2.97 -13.61
CA VAL A 191 -3.28 3.61 -14.37
C VAL A 191 -2.14 2.62 -14.71
N LEU A 192 -1.58 2.72 -15.91
CA LEU A 192 -0.39 1.95 -16.29
C LEU A 192 0.82 2.48 -15.53
N HIS A 193 1.54 1.57 -14.88
CA HIS A 193 2.77 1.89 -14.15
C HIS A 193 3.68 0.67 -14.02
N GLY A 194 4.90 0.88 -13.51
CA GLY A 194 5.84 -0.19 -13.15
C GLY A 194 7.18 0.37 -12.67
N GLY A 195 7.94 -0.42 -11.90
CA GLY A 195 9.27 -0.01 -11.45
C GLY A 195 10.20 0.37 -12.63
N GLY A 196 10.98 1.44 -12.45
CA GLY A 196 12.02 1.84 -13.41
C GLY A 196 13.25 0.94 -13.34
N GLU A 197 14.12 1.06 -14.34
CA GLU A 197 15.43 0.41 -14.32
C GLU A 197 16.34 1.16 -13.33
N ASN A 198 17.04 0.43 -12.47
CA ASN A 198 18.04 1.02 -11.59
C ASN A 198 19.44 0.83 -12.19
N THR A 199 19.95 1.88 -12.82
CA THR A 199 21.29 1.90 -13.44
C THR A 199 22.40 2.34 -12.46
N THR A 200 22.02 2.73 -11.24
CA THR A 200 22.95 3.22 -10.21
C THR A 200 23.56 2.08 -9.39
N ILE A 201 24.40 2.44 -8.41
CA ILE A 201 25.04 1.48 -7.50
C ILE A 201 24.33 1.30 -6.15
N HIS A 202 23.27 2.07 -5.88
CA HIS A 202 22.53 2.07 -4.62
C HIS A 202 21.15 1.45 -4.79
N GLU A 203 20.57 0.91 -3.72
CA GLU A 203 19.18 0.46 -3.72
C GLU A 203 18.23 1.66 -3.71
N ARG A 204 17.12 1.56 -4.44
CA ARG A 204 15.99 2.51 -4.33
C ARG A 204 14.88 1.88 -3.51
N VAL A 205 14.58 2.45 -2.35
CA VAL A 205 13.68 1.84 -1.36
C VAL A 205 12.39 2.64 -1.25
N GLY A 206 11.26 1.92 -1.35
CA GLY A 206 9.94 2.50 -1.13
C GLY A 206 9.04 1.59 -0.32
N VAL A 207 8.13 2.20 0.43
CA VAL A 207 7.06 1.51 1.17
C VAL A 207 5.75 1.64 0.39
N LEU A 208 5.17 0.51 0.04
CA LEU A 208 3.94 0.39 -0.71
C LEU A 208 2.81 0.03 0.25
N LEU A 209 1.83 0.93 0.37
CA LEU A 209 0.60 0.70 1.13
C LEU A 209 -0.56 0.91 0.18
N HIS A 210 -1.17 -0.20 -0.22
CA HIS A 210 -2.26 -0.19 -1.19
C HIS A 210 -3.56 -0.43 -0.45
N TYR A 211 -4.63 0.22 -0.90
CA TYR A 211 -5.97 0.11 -0.35
C TYR A 211 -6.91 -0.44 -1.42
N THR A 212 -7.89 -1.23 -1.01
CA THR A 212 -8.88 -1.82 -1.90
C THR A 212 -10.26 -1.84 -1.25
N LEU A 213 -11.27 -2.23 -2.02
CA LEU A 213 -12.64 -2.34 -1.57
C LEU A 213 -12.78 -3.51 -0.57
N ASN A 214 -13.55 -3.34 0.49
CA ASN A 214 -13.73 -4.36 1.54
C ASN A 214 -14.29 -5.71 1.02
N TRP A 215 -15.00 -5.70 -0.12
CA TRP A 215 -15.55 -6.89 -0.75
C TRP A 215 -14.60 -7.60 -1.72
N LEU A 216 -13.39 -7.05 -1.94
CA LEU A 216 -12.34 -7.66 -2.75
C LEU A 216 -11.34 -8.41 -1.87
N ARG A 217 -10.81 -9.53 -2.38
CA ARG A 217 -9.74 -10.28 -1.69
C ARG A 217 -8.45 -9.46 -1.67
N GLN A 218 -7.84 -9.31 -0.49
CA GLN A 218 -6.53 -8.68 -0.30
C GLN A 218 -5.41 -9.52 -0.92
N GLU A 219 -4.37 -8.86 -1.46
CA GLU A 219 -3.16 -9.51 -1.98
C GLU A 219 -2.30 -10.04 -0.81
N GLU A 220 -2.16 -9.25 0.25
CA GLU A 220 -1.60 -9.72 1.51
C GLU A 220 -2.71 -10.29 2.40
N ASN A 221 -2.52 -11.53 2.87
CA ASN A 221 -3.42 -12.09 3.88
C ASN A 221 -3.11 -11.48 5.26
N GLN A 222 -3.75 -10.35 5.57
CA GLN A 222 -3.50 -9.59 6.80
C GLN A 222 -3.68 -10.42 8.07
N TYR A 223 -4.64 -11.35 8.09
CA TYR A 223 -4.88 -12.22 9.24
C TYR A 223 -3.75 -13.21 9.55
N LEU A 224 -2.92 -13.51 8.54
CA LEU A 224 -1.73 -14.35 8.71
C LEU A 224 -0.46 -13.51 8.90
N SER A 225 -0.37 -12.37 8.20
CA SER A 225 0.77 -11.45 8.31
C SER A 225 0.83 -10.74 9.66
N CYS A 226 -0.34 -10.40 10.22
CA CYS A 226 -0.49 -9.72 11.51
C CYS A 226 -1.64 -10.38 12.30
N PRO A 227 -1.40 -11.59 12.85
CA PRO A 227 -2.42 -12.42 13.47
C PRO A 227 -3.01 -11.80 14.75
N PRO A 228 -4.13 -12.33 15.28
CA PRO A 228 -4.89 -11.71 16.38
C PRO A 228 -4.06 -11.40 17.63
N GLU A 229 -3.08 -12.23 17.97
CA GLU A 229 -2.19 -12.04 19.11
C GLU A 229 -1.27 -10.82 18.98
N ILE A 230 -0.99 -10.36 17.76
CA ILE A 230 -0.31 -9.10 17.46
C ILE A 230 -1.36 -7.99 17.33
N ALA A 231 -2.43 -8.24 16.55
CA ALA A 231 -3.44 -7.25 16.21
C ALA A 231 -4.21 -6.73 17.44
N LYS A 232 -4.33 -7.51 18.51
CA LYS A 232 -5.02 -7.11 19.75
C LYS A 232 -4.49 -5.82 20.38
N GLY A 233 -3.20 -5.51 20.17
CA GLY A 233 -2.57 -4.30 20.68
C GLY A 233 -2.67 -3.09 19.74
N LEU A 234 -3.32 -3.24 18.59
CA LEU A 234 -3.45 -2.18 17.59
C LEU A 234 -4.74 -1.38 17.78
N ASP A 235 -4.71 -0.13 17.32
CA ASP A 235 -5.88 0.73 17.31
C ASP A 235 -7.05 0.09 16.56
N PRO A 236 -8.30 0.24 17.04
CA PRO A 236 -9.48 -0.32 16.38
C PRO A 236 -9.60 0.08 14.91
N GLU A 237 -9.25 1.32 14.57
CA GLU A 237 -9.28 1.83 13.19
C GLU A 237 -8.30 1.06 12.29
N LEU A 238 -7.06 0.84 12.74
CA LEU A 238 -6.09 0.07 11.98
C LEU A 238 -6.50 -1.40 11.85
N ARG A 239 -7.05 -2.00 12.92
CA ARG A 239 -7.62 -3.36 12.86
C ARG A 239 -8.72 -3.46 11.80
N ALA A 240 -9.67 -2.52 11.81
CA ALA A 240 -10.73 -2.46 10.81
C ALA A 240 -10.16 -2.30 9.40
N LEU A 241 -9.19 -1.39 9.21
CA LEU A 241 -8.52 -1.18 7.94
C LEU A 241 -7.81 -2.46 7.45
N MET A 242 -7.22 -3.27 8.32
CA MET A 242 -6.61 -4.55 7.94
C MET A 242 -7.63 -5.64 7.55
N GLY A 243 -8.91 -5.43 7.83
CA GLY A 243 -9.98 -6.41 7.60
C GLY A 243 -10.46 -7.13 8.86
N TYR A 244 -10.01 -6.76 10.07
CA TYR A 244 -10.61 -7.22 11.33
C TYR A 244 -11.92 -6.48 11.62
N THR A 245 -12.80 -6.45 10.63
CA THR A 245 -14.16 -5.91 10.68
C THR A 245 -15.01 -6.57 9.61
N LEU A 246 -16.33 -6.55 9.76
CA LEU A 246 -17.22 -7.02 8.72
C LEU A 246 -17.21 -6.07 7.50
N GLY A 247 -17.16 -6.67 6.31
CA GLY A 247 -17.45 -5.98 5.05
C GLY A 247 -18.95 -5.99 4.76
N GLY A 248 -19.62 -4.86 4.96
CA GLY A 248 -21.07 -4.77 4.78
C GLY A 248 -21.82 -5.68 5.77
N PRO A 249 -22.88 -6.40 5.37
CA PRO A 249 -23.71 -7.13 6.33
C PRO A 249 -23.08 -8.41 6.87
N VAL A 250 -22.20 -9.08 6.10
CA VAL A 250 -21.73 -10.44 6.45
C VAL A 250 -20.30 -10.77 5.99
N LEU A 251 -19.65 -9.98 5.14
CA LEU A 251 -18.36 -10.41 4.58
C LEU A 251 -17.28 -10.43 5.67
N GLY A 252 -16.52 -11.52 5.75
CA GLY A 252 -15.41 -11.64 6.70
C GLY A 252 -15.78 -12.14 8.09
N PHE A 253 -16.99 -12.67 8.31
CA PHE A 253 -17.33 -13.35 9.58
C PHE A 253 -16.36 -14.51 9.87
N TYR A 254 -16.28 -14.92 11.14
CA TYR A 254 -15.57 -16.14 11.55
C TYR A 254 -16.39 -17.00 12.51
N SER A 255 -16.07 -18.30 12.56
CA SER A 255 -16.52 -19.22 13.60
C SER A 255 -15.30 -19.84 14.27
N THR A 256 -15.35 -20.07 15.57
CA THR A 256 -14.28 -20.80 16.26
C THR A 256 -14.47 -22.30 16.08
N PRO A 257 -13.45 -23.05 15.65
CA PRO A 257 -13.53 -24.51 15.64
C PRO A 257 -13.60 -25.04 17.07
N GLY A 258 -14.57 -25.90 17.39
CA GLY A 258 -14.80 -26.43 18.75
C GLY A 258 -15.86 -27.53 18.79
N ALA A 259 -16.18 -28.04 19.99
CA ALA A 259 -17.30 -28.98 20.13
C ALA A 259 -18.65 -28.26 19.90
N PRO A 260 -19.73 -28.97 19.52
CA PRO A 260 -21.04 -28.34 19.34
C PRO A 260 -21.48 -27.53 20.55
N GLY A 261 -21.78 -26.25 20.33
CA GLY A 261 -22.19 -25.31 21.38
C GLY A 261 -21.04 -24.58 22.08
N GLU A 262 -19.78 -24.83 21.71
CA GLU A 262 -18.63 -24.08 22.19
C GLU A 262 -18.23 -22.96 21.22
N GLY A 263 -17.78 -21.83 21.76
CA GLY A 263 -17.22 -20.74 20.98
C GLY A 263 -18.26 -19.82 20.33
N VAL A 264 -17.93 -19.26 19.17
CA VAL A 264 -18.77 -18.31 18.43
C VAL A 264 -19.02 -18.78 17.00
N GLU A 265 -20.19 -18.43 16.47
CA GLU A 265 -20.64 -18.79 15.12
C GLU A 265 -20.98 -17.52 14.34
N LEU A 266 -20.50 -17.44 13.10
CA LEU A 266 -20.77 -16.31 12.19
C LEU A 266 -20.51 -14.94 12.84
N ALA A 267 -19.49 -14.87 13.70
CA ALA A 267 -19.17 -13.71 14.51
C ALA A 267 -18.43 -12.63 13.72
N PRO A 268 -18.63 -11.35 14.07
CA PRO A 268 -17.82 -10.25 13.56
C PRO A 268 -16.38 -10.38 14.10
N PRO A 269 -15.33 -10.18 13.27
CA PRO A 269 -13.93 -10.27 13.71
C PRO A 269 -13.57 -9.41 14.93
N GLU A 270 -14.29 -8.32 15.16
CA GLU A 270 -14.16 -7.43 16.32
C GLU A 270 -14.27 -8.17 17.65
N GLN A 271 -15.10 -9.22 17.69
CA GLN A 271 -15.33 -10.04 18.88
C GLN A 271 -14.06 -10.75 19.37
N LEU A 272 -13.05 -10.94 18.51
CA LEU A 272 -11.73 -11.46 18.91
C LEU A 272 -11.04 -10.56 19.96
N PHE A 273 -11.44 -9.30 20.07
CA PHE A 273 -10.72 -8.29 20.85
C PHE A 273 -11.54 -7.69 22.00
N GLU A 274 -12.80 -8.07 22.17
CA GLU A 274 -13.68 -7.53 23.23
C GLU A 274 -13.19 -7.85 24.65
N ASN A 275 -12.33 -8.85 24.81
CA ASN A 275 -11.72 -9.25 26.09
C ASN A 275 -10.22 -8.95 26.20
N ALA A 276 -9.65 -8.21 25.24
CA ALA A 276 -8.26 -7.76 25.33
C ALA A 276 -8.20 -6.56 26.30
N THR A 277 -8.08 -6.83 27.61
CA THR A 277 -7.65 -5.81 28.57
C THR A 277 -6.32 -5.21 28.08
N PRO A 278 -6.14 -3.87 28.06
CA PRO A 278 -4.83 -3.31 27.86
C PRO A 278 -3.94 -3.84 28.98
N ASP A 279 -2.87 -4.55 28.62
CA ASP A 279 -1.88 -5.00 29.60
C ASP A 279 -1.45 -3.78 30.40
N ALA A 280 -1.58 -3.87 31.72
CA ALA A 280 -1.07 -2.87 32.62
C ALA A 280 0.43 -2.75 32.36
N THR A 281 0.82 -1.54 31.95
CA THR A 281 2.18 -0.99 31.97
C THR A 281 3.22 -1.88 32.67
N GLU A 282 4.24 -2.30 31.94
CA GLU A 282 5.48 -2.81 32.54
C GLU A 282 5.93 -1.86 33.65
N PRO A 283 6.24 -2.35 34.86
CA PRO A 283 6.76 -1.49 35.92
C PRO A 283 8.16 -1.04 35.55
N ASP A 284 8.42 0.25 35.69
CA ASP A 284 9.71 0.91 35.57
C ASP A 284 10.86 0.02 36.07
N ALA A 285 11.76 -0.36 35.15
CA ALA A 285 13.04 -0.93 35.51
C ALA A 285 13.97 0.21 35.97
N VAL A 286 14.29 0.18 37.26
CA VAL A 286 15.34 0.96 37.94
C VAL A 286 16.72 0.65 37.36
#